data_AF-A0A521VFK8-F1
#
_entry.id   AF-A0A521VFK8-F1
#
_cell.length_a   1.000
_cell.length_b   1.000
_cell.length_c   1.000
_cell.angle_alpha   90.00
_cell.angle_beta   90.00
_cell.angle_gamma   90.00
#
_symmetry.space_group_name_H-M   'P 1'
#
loop_
_entity.id
_entity.type
_entity.pdbx_description
1 polymer ?
#
loop_
_entity_poly.entity_id
_entity_poly.type
_entity_poly.pdbx_seq_one_letter_code
_entity_poly.pdbx_strand_id
1 'polypeptide(L)'
;MDAIVINILVSIVASGALVSVLIWLSKEWISTRLRTSIQHEYDQKLESLKSQLKAQTDVALVELRAAIERQANLLAAAHSSFAEGQKAAMERKLRAVDTLWSRVLQLRANLPPILGFIDLLTVDEYKGIKNHPTFIELSQGWSAEKISKLIDAETEQVRPYVGEYTWAVFYSYQAVMLRIVFLLVAGRTDTEKLEWHKDSATRQLIQAVLLTTEFKEFDDTIFGKVTWLQRKLESKILSAARQIVSGTEFGAEALEQAQLIQQRAAQITTQRTAQPAAGAGR
;
A
#
# COMPACT_ATOMS: atom_id res chain seq x y z
N MET A 1 93.70 -80.13 18.31
CA MET A 1 92.33 -79.73 18.71
C MET A 1 91.99 -78.30 18.24
N ASP A 2 92.82 -77.68 17.40
CA ASP A 2 92.72 -76.23 17.10
C ASP A 2 91.90 -75.87 15.85
N ALA A 3 91.63 -76.81 14.95
CA ALA A 3 90.83 -76.56 13.74
C ALA A 3 89.31 -76.49 14.00
N ILE A 4 88.84 -77.07 15.12
CA ILE A 4 87.41 -77.14 15.45
C ILE A 4 86.94 -75.81 16.08
N VAL A 5 87.78 -75.19 16.91
CA VAL A 5 87.43 -73.94 17.62
C VAL A 5 87.37 -72.73 16.67
N ILE A 6 88.27 -72.65 15.68
CA ILE A 6 88.29 -71.56 14.68
C ILE A 6 87.11 -71.68 13.70
N ASN A 7 86.75 -72.89 13.26
CA ASN A 7 85.58 -73.09 12.40
C ASN A 7 84.25 -72.81 13.13
N ILE A 8 84.17 -73.10 14.43
CA ILE A 8 83.00 -72.74 15.24
C ILE A 8 82.92 -71.21 15.42
N LEU A 9 84.04 -70.52 15.65
CA LEU A 9 84.08 -69.04 15.76
C LEU A 9 83.74 -68.32 14.45
N VAL A 10 84.28 -68.78 13.32
CA VAL A 10 83.96 -68.23 11.99
C VAL A 10 82.51 -68.56 11.60
N SER A 11 81.99 -69.74 11.97
CA SER A 11 80.58 -70.10 11.80
C SER A 11 79.64 -69.23 12.64
N ILE A 12 80.00 -68.90 13.88
CA ILE A 12 79.21 -68.02 14.76
C ILE A 12 79.22 -66.56 14.25
N VAL A 13 80.36 -66.06 13.78
CA VAL A 13 80.47 -64.69 13.21
C VAL A 13 79.79 -64.59 11.84
N ALA A 14 79.94 -65.58 10.97
CA ALA A 14 79.27 -65.62 9.66
C ALA A 14 77.74 -65.77 9.82
N SER A 15 77.29 -66.57 10.79
CA SER A 15 75.87 -66.71 11.11
C SER A 15 75.29 -65.44 11.75
N GLY A 16 76.04 -64.75 12.61
CA GLY A 16 75.63 -63.46 13.19
C GLY A 16 75.55 -62.31 12.18
N ALA A 17 76.47 -62.26 11.20
CA ALA A 17 76.47 -61.28 10.12
C ALA A 17 75.28 -61.49 9.15
N LEU A 18 74.97 -62.75 8.81
CA LEU A 18 73.79 -63.06 7.98
C LEU A 18 72.47 -62.73 8.69
N VAL A 19 72.38 -62.99 9.99
CA VAL A 19 71.19 -62.65 10.79
C VAL A 19 71.00 -61.15 10.90
N SER A 20 72.06 -60.37 11.07
CA SER A 20 71.98 -58.90 11.15
C SER A 20 71.59 -58.26 9.80
N VAL A 21 72.07 -58.77 8.68
CA VAL A 21 71.65 -58.33 7.33
C VAL A 21 70.19 -58.72 7.05
N LEU A 22 69.75 -59.92 7.45
CA LEU A 22 68.35 -60.35 7.34
C LEU A 22 67.41 -59.50 8.21
N ILE A 23 67.81 -59.14 9.42
CA ILE A 23 67.05 -58.24 10.31
C ILE A 23 66.96 -56.84 9.70
N TRP A 24 68.05 -56.35 9.08
CA TRP A 24 68.04 -55.05 8.42
C TRP A 24 67.15 -55.02 7.17
N LEU A 25 67.26 -56.02 6.29
CA LEU A 25 66.41 -56.15 5.09
C LEU A 25 64.93 -56.35 5.44
N SER A 26 64.63 -57.15 6.46
CA SER A 26 63.26 -57.32 6.93
C SER A 26 62.72 -56.04 7.57
N LYS A 27 63.53 -55.29 8.32
CA LYS A 27 63.14 -53.97 8.84
C LYS A 27 62.86 -52.99 7.71
N GLU A 28 63.70 -52.93 6.68
CA GLU A 28 63.54 -52.02 5.54
C GLU A 28 62.30 -52.39 4.71
N TRP A 29 62.10 -53.68 4.45
CA TRP A 29 60.94 -54.18 3.71
C TRP A 29 59.63 -53.97 4.48
N ILE A 30 59.62 -54.27 5.79
CA ILE A 30 58.46 -54.03 6.68
C ILE A 30 58.17 -52.53 6.78
N SER A 31 59.20 -51.69 6.98
CA SER A 31 59.03 -50.23 7.07
C SER A 31 58.47 -49.65 5.78
N THR A 32 59.01 -50.07 4.63
CA THR A 32 58.55 -49.60 3.32
C THR A 32 57.11 -50.03 3.07
N ARG A 33 56.78 -51.30 3.30
CA ARG A 33 55.42 -51.82 3.09
C ARG A 33 54.40 -51.19 4.03
N LEU A 34 54.76 -51.01 5.31
CA LEU A 34 53.91 -50.37 6.30
C LEU A 34 53.68 -48.89 5.93
N ARG A 35 54.73 -48.17 5.50
CA ARG A 35 54.63 -46.79 5.05
C ARG A 35 53.74 -46.64 3.82
N THR A 36 53.91 -47.50 2.82
CA THR A 36 53.07 -47.49 1.61
C THR A 36 51.62 -47.85 1.91
N SER A 37 51.39 -48.81 2.83
CA SER A 37 50.03 -49.17 3.28
C SER A 37 49.36 -48.01 4.00
N ILE A 38 50.07 -47.36 4.92
CA ILE A 38 49.56 -46.20 5.68
C ILE A 38 49.27 -45.04 4.73
N GLN A 39 50.18 -44.75 3.79
CA GLN A 39 50.01 -43.68 2.81
C GLN A 39 48.79 -43.90 1.91
N HIS A 40 48.61 -45.13 1.40
CA HIS A 40 47.43 -45.45 0.60
C HIS A 40 46.13 -45.30 1.38
N GLU A 41 46.12 -45.71 2.65
CA GLU A 41 44.94 -45.57 3.51
C GLU A 41 44.62 -44.10 3.81
N TYR A 42 45.65 -43.26 4.01
CA TYR A 42 45.48 -41.81 4.16
C TYR A 42 45.00 -41.15 2.87
N ASP A 43 45.56 -41.51 1.71
CA ASP A 43 45.14 -40.97 0.42
C ASP A 43 43.68 -41.35 0.11
N GLN A 44 43.27 -42.59 0.41
CA GLN A 44 41.88 -43.02 0.30
C GLN A 44 40.96 -42.23 1.25
N LYS A 45 41.37 -42.03 2.51
CA LYS A 45 40.60 -41.22 3.47
C LYS A 45 40.50 -39.77 3.05
N LEU A 46 41.58 -39.19 2.51
CA LEU A 46 41.60 -37.82 1.99
C LEU A 46 40.66 -37.67 0.81
N GLU A 47 40.71 -38.59 -0.14
CA GLU A 47 39.83 -38.54 -1.31
C GLU A 47 38.37 -38.81 -0.91
N SER A 48 38.11 -39.70 0.04
CA SER A 48 36.76 -39.92 0.59
C SER A 48 36.24 -38.70 1.33
N LEU A 49 37.06 -38.06 2.17
CA LEU A 49 36.66 -36.85 2.89
C LEU A 49 36.45 -35.69 1.92
N LYS A 50 37.32 -35.52 0.93
CA LYS A 50 37.22 -34.48 -0.09
C LYS A 50 35.96 -34.66 -0.95
N SER A 51 35.66 -35.89 -1.37
CA SER A 51 34.42 -36.20 -2.10
C SER A 51 33.17 -35.99 -1.25
N GLN A 52 33.20 -36.39 0.03
CA GLN A 52 32.11 -36.12 0.97
C GLN A 52 31.90 -34.62 1.20
N LEU A 53 32.98 -33.85 1.42
CA LEU A 53 32.90 -32.41 1.62
C LEU A 53 32.33 -31.73 0.38
N LYS A 54 32.79 -32.12 -0.81
CA LYS A 54 32.29 -31.59 -2.08
C LYS A 54 30.81 -31.93 -2.30
N ALA A 55 30.41 -33.16 -2.02
CA ALA A 55 29.01 -33.57 -2.09
C ALA A 55 28.13 -32.76 -1.11
N GLN A 56 28.61 -32.57 0.12
CA GLN A 56 27.90 -31.74 1.11
C GLN A 56 27.80 -30.28 0.67
N THR A 57 28.86 -29.69 0.11
CA THR A 57 28.82 -28.32 -0.39
C THR A 57 27.88 -28.15 -1.57
N ASP A 58 27.86 -29.12 -2.50
CA ASP A 58 26.98 -29.07 -3.68
C ASP A 58 25.52 -29.19 -3.26
N VAL A 59 25.19 -30.07 -2.31
CA VAL A 59 23.84 -30.18 -1.73
C VAL A 59 23.43 -28.88 -1.04
N ALA A 60 24.29 -28.32 -0.17
CA ALA A 60 24.00 -27.07 0.53
C ALA A 60 23.79 -25.88 -0.44
N LEU A 61 24.57 -25.82 -1.54
CA LEU A 61 24.41 -24.80 -2.57
C LEU A 61 23.07 -24.93 -3.31
N VAL A 62 22.66 -26.15 -3.67
CA VAL A 62 21.37 -26.40 -4.32
C VAL A 62 20.22 -26.03 -3.38
N GLU A 63 20.30 -26.41 -2.11
CA GLU A 63 19.29 -26.06 -1.11
C GLU A 63 19.17 -24.56 -0.90
N LEU A 64 20.30 -23.85 -0.77
CA LEU A 64 20.32 -22.39 -0.64
C LEU A 64 19.73 -21.70 -1.87
N ARG A 65 20.11 -22.14 -3.08
CA ARG A 65 19.53 -21.60 -4.32
C ARG A 65 18.03 -21.84 -4.39
N ALA A 66 17.57 -23.05 -4.10
CA ALA A 66 16.16 -23.39 -4.09
C ALA A 66 15.38 -22.63 -3.01
N ALA A 67 16.01 -22.26 -1.89
CA ALA A 67 15.42 -21.42 -0.86
C ALA A 67 15.31 -19.95 -1.31
N ILE A 68 16.36 -19.41 -1.93
CA ILE A 68 16.37 -18.05 -2.49
C ILE A 68 15.31 -17.90 -3.58
N GLU A 69 15.22 -18.85 -4.52
CA GLU A 69 14.21 -18.83 -5.59
C GLU A 69 12.79 -18.91 -5.03
N ARG A 70 12.55 -19.77 -4.03
CA ARG A 70 11.24 -19.83 -3.35
C ARG A 70 10.88 -18.50 -2.70
N GLN A 71 11.83 -17.86 -2.02
CA GLN A 71 11.60 -16.57 -1.38
C GLN A 71 11.35 -15.46 -2.41
N ALA A 72 12.12 -15.43 -3.50
CA ALA A 72 11.92 -14.49 -4.61
C ALA A 72 10.53 -14.66 -5.25
N ASN A 73 10.11 -15.91 -5.49
CA ASN A 73 8.79 -16.22 -6.06
C ASN A 73 7.66 -15.82 -5.11
N LEU A 74 7.80 -16.08 -3.80
CA LEU A 74 6.82 -15.64 -2.80
C LEU A 74 6.72 -14.11 -2.72
N LEU A 75 7.86 -13.42 -2.72
CA LEU A 75 7.90 -11.96 -2.70
C LEU A 75 7.29 -11.37 -3.97
N ALA A 76 7.59 -11.92 -5.14
CA ALA A 76 7.00 -11.51 -6.41
C ALA A 76 5.47 -11.73 -6.42
N ALA A 77 5.00 -12.89 -5.95
CA ALA A 77 3.57 -13.18 -5.85
C ALA A 77 2.86 -12.22 -4.87
N ALA A 78 3.46 -11.94 -3.72
CA ALA A 78 2.93 -11.00 -2.74
C ALA A 78 2.87 -9.56 -3.31
N HIS A 79 3.93 -9.10 -3.97
CA HIS A 79 3.94 -7.80 -4.64
C HIS A 79 2.88 -7.71 -5.74
N SER A 80 2.74 -8.76 -6.55
CA SER A 80 1.73 -8.80 -7.61
C SER A 80 0.31 -8.74 -7.04
N SER A 81 0.00 -9.54 -6.02
CA SER A 81 -1.31 -9.55 -5.36
C SER A 81 -1.60 -8.20 -4.69
N PHE A 82 -0.61 -7.58 -4.05
CA PHE A 82 -0.75 -6.25 -3.47
C PHE A 82 -1.02 -5.19 -4.55
N ALA A 83 -0.25 -5.18 -5.64
CA ALA A 83 -0.44 -4.24 -6.74
C ALA A 83 -1.82 -4.39 -7.41
N GLU A 84 -2.29 -5.62 -7.58
CA GLU A 84 -3.63 -5.90 -8.12
C GLU A 84 -4.73 -5.41 -7.17
N GLY A 85 -4.58 -5.65 -5.85
CA GLY A 85 -5.48 -5.13 -4.83
C GLY A 85 -5.55 -3.60 -4.81
N GLN A 86 -4.39 -2.94 -4.93
CA GLN A 86 -4.31 -1.47 -5.01
C GLN A 86 -4.97 -0.93 -6.28
N LYS A 87 -4.74 -1.57 -7.42
CA LYS A 87 -5.41 -1.22 -8.68
C LYS A 87 -6.92 -1.33 -8.56
N ALA A 88 -7.44 -2.44 -8.03
CA ALA A 88 -8.87 -2.64 -7.83
C ALA A 88 -9.47 -1.62 -6.86
N ALA A 89 -8.76 -1.29 -5.77
CA ALA A 89 -9.19 -0.25 -4.83
C ALA A 89 -9.23 1.14 -5.49
N MET A 90 -8.19 1.49 -6.24
CA MET A 90 -8.12 2.74 -6.99
C MET A 90 -9.24 2.85 -8.02
N GLU A 91 -9.52 1.79 -8.78
CA GLU A 91 -10.64 1.76 -9.73
C GLU A 91 -11.99 2.06 -9.05
N ARG A 92 -12.22 1.54 -7.84
CA ARG A 92 -13.44 1.87 -7.06
C ARG A 92 -13.46 3.33 -6.63
N LYS A 93 -12.33 3.88 -6.18
CA LYS A 93 -12.24 5.31 -5.82
C LYS A 93 -12.49 6.21 -7.02
N LEU A 94 -11.93 5.91 -8.19
CA LEU A 94 -12.17 6.66 -9.42
C LEU A 94 -13.65 6.64 -9.81
N ARG A 95 -14.29 5.46 -9.84
CA ARG A 95 -15.73 5.34 -10.12
C ARG A 95 -16.59 6.10 -9.11
N ALA A 96 -16.19 6.11 -7.84
CA ALA A 96 -16.89 6.84 -6.80
C ALA A 96 -16.79 8.35 -7.00
N VAL A 97 -15.61 8.86 -7.36
CA VAL A 97 -15.40 10.26 -7.73
C VAL A 97 -16.23 10.64 -8.96
N ASP A 98 -16.23 9.83 -10.02
CA ASP A 98 -17.02 10.05 -11.22
C ASP A 98 -18.53 10.10 -10.90
N THR A 99 -18.99 9.17 -10.07
CA THR A 99 -20.38 9.12 -9.61
C THR A 99 -20.74 10.37 -8.84
N LEU A 100 -19.93 10.75 -7.85
CA LEU A 100 -20.13 11.94 -7.02
C LEU A 100 -20.17 13.22 -7.89
N TRP A 101 -19.26 13.36 -8.85
CA TRP A 101 -19.26 14.50 -9.77
C TRP A 101 -20.47 14.52 -10.70
N SER A 102 -20.87 13.36 -11.23
CA SER A 102 -22.10 13.22 -12.01
C SER A 102 -23.32 13.69 -11.21
N ARG A 103 -23.39 13.37 -9.91
CA ARG A 103 -24.46 13.86 -9.02
C ARG A 103 -24.42 15.38 -8.82
N VAL A 104 -23.23 15.99 -8.72
CA VAL A 104 -23.10 17.46 -8.69
C VAL A 104 -23.68 18.09 -9.96
N LEU A 105 -23.33 17.54 -11.13
CA LEU A 105 -23.82 18.01 -12.43
C LEU A 105 -25.33 17.81 -12.58
N GLN A 106 -25.85 16.66 -12.17
CA GLN A 106 -27.28 16.36 -12.19
C GLN A 106 -28.05 17.31 -11.26
N LEU A 107 -27.58 17.55 -10.05
CA LEU A 107 -28.20 18.50 -9.14
C LEU A 107 -28.26 19.88 -9.80
N ARG A 108 -27.11 20.38 -10.30
CA ARG A 108 -27.01 21.67 -10.97
C ARG A 108 -27.98 21.80 -12.15
N ALA A 109 -28.04 20.80 -13.02
CA ALA A 109 -28.91 20.82 -14.20
C ALA A 109 -30.40 20.82 -13.84
N ASN A 110 -30.75 20.27 -12.67
CA ASN A 110 -32.11 20.21 -12.19
C ASN A 110 -32.48 21.37 -11.23
N LEU A 111 -31.56 22.25 -10.86
CA LEU A 111 -31.91 23.39 -10.01
C LEU A 111 -32.84 24.39 -10.73
N PRO A 112 -33.74 25.08 -9.99
CA PRO A 112 -34.69 25.99 -10.60
C PRO A 112 -34.02 27.20 -11.26
N PRO A 113 -34.50 27.66 -12.43
CA PRO A 113 -34.00 28.87 -13.08
C PRO A 113 -34.09 30.14 -12.23
N ILE A 114 -35.00 30.17 -11.24
CA ILE A 114 -35.13 31.28 -10.29
C ILE A 114 -33.82 31.60 -9.57
N LEU A 115 -32.92 30.63 -9.38
CA LEU A 115 -31.61 30.86 -8.76
C LEU A 115 -30.74 31.80 -9.60
N GLY A 116 -30.72 31.63 -10.91
CA GLY A 116 -30.01 32.54 -11.81
C GLY A 116 -30.66 33.91 -11.85
N PHE A 117 -31.99 33.97 -11.72
CA PHE A 117 -32.72 35.24 -11.71
C PHE A 117 -32.46 36.07 -10.45
N ILE A 118 -32.47 35.47 -9.26
CA ILE A 118 -32.19 36.19 -8.00
C ILE A 118 -30.73 36.63 -7.89
N ASP A 119 -29.82 36.02 -8.64
CA ASP A 119 -28.42 36.44 -8.69
C ASP A 119 -28.22 37.75 -9.46
N LEU A 120 -29.17 38.12 -10.32
CA LEU A 120 -29.16 39.37 -11.09
C LEU A 120 -29.81 40.54 -10.34
N LEU A 121 -30.45 40.28 -9.20
CA LEU A 121 -31.23 41.24 -8.45
C LEU A 121 -30.69 41.41 -7.05
N THR A 122 -30.83 42.62 -6.51
CA THR A 122 -30.69 42.84 -5.08
C THR A 122 -31.83 42.19 -4.31
N VAL A 123 -31.61 42.04 -3.01
CA VAL A 123 -32.59 41.46 -2.08
C VAL A 123 -33.91 42.22 -2.07
N ASP A 124 -33.82 43.55 -2.05
CA ASP A 124 -35.00 44.41 -2.00
C ASP A 124 -35.77 44.37 -3.33
N GLU A 125 -35.06 44.26 -4.46
CA GLU A 125 -35.67 44.11 -5.78
C GLU A 125 -36.46 42.80 -5.90
N TYR A 126 -35.86 41.64 -5.58
CA TYR A 126 -36.60 40.38 -5.70
C TYR A 126 -37.74 40.25 -4.67
N LYS A 127 -37.62 40.88 -3.49
CA LYS A 127 -38.74 40.99 -2.53
C LYS A 127 -39.89 41.81 -3.11
N GLY A 128 -39.58 42.92 -3.79
CA GLY A 128 -40.56 43.81 -4.40
C GLY A 128 -41.33 43.15 -5.55
N ILE A 129 -40.69 42.26 -6.31
CA ILE A 129 -41.29 41.56 -7.45
C ILE A 129 -41.80 40.15 -7.14
N LYS A 130 -41.90 39.76 -5.85
CA LYS A 130 -42.37 38.42 -5.47
C LYS A 130 -43.74 38.04 -6.06
N ASN A 131 -44.59 39.04 -6.30
CA ASN A 131 -45.93 38.90 -6.86
C ASN A 131 -45.96 39.11 -8.38
N HIS A 132 -44.82 39.41 -9.01
CA HIS A 132 -44.72 39.61 -10.45
C HIS A 132 -44.94 38.27 -11.17
N PRO A 133 -45.71 38.23 -12.28
CA PRO A 133 -46.01 36.99 -13.00
C PRO A 133 -44.79 36.13 -13.32
N THR A 134 -43.68 36.76 -13.74
CA THR A 134 -42.43 36.06 -14.04
C THR A 134 -41.80 35.39 -12.81
N PHE A 135 -41.78 36.05 -11.65
CA PHE A 135 -41.23 35.46 -10.42
C PHE A 135 -42.07 34.26 -9.97
N ILE A 136 -43.38 34.40 -10.10
CA ILE A 136 -44.35 33.36 -9.83
C ILE A 136 -44.13 32.17 -10.78
N GLU A 137 -44.05 32.38 -12.09
CA GLU A 137 -43.84 31.33 -13.09
C GLU A 137 -42.52 30.56 -12.87
N LEU A 138 -41.42 31.29 -12.66
CA LEU A 138 -40.09 30.71 -12.43
C LEU A 138 -39.99 29.92 -11.12
N SER A 139 -40.89 30.17 -10.18
CA SER A 139 -40.88 29.51 -8.88
C SER A 139 -41.96 28.41 -8.77
N GLN A 140 -43.19 28.62 -9.27
CA GLN A 140 -44.37 27.75 -9.09
C GLN A 140 -44.14 26.28 -9.41
N GLY A 141 -43.24 25.95 -10.34
CA GLY A 141 -42.87 24.58 -10.67
C GLY A 141 -42.22 23.78 -9.54
N TRP A 142 -41.93 24.40 -8.39
CA TRP A 142 -41.19 23.81 -7.28
C TRP A 142 -42.03 23.68 -6.00
N SER A 143 -42.01 22.47 -5.45
CA SER A 143 -42.66 22.05 -4.20
C SER A 143 -41.67 21.29 -3.31
N ALA A 144 -41.97 21.13 -2.01
CA ALA A 144 -41.16 20.34 -1.10
C ALA A 144 -40.94 18.89 -1.60
N GLU A 145 -41.96 18.29 -2.22
CA GLU A 145 -41.87 16.95 -2.81
C GLU A 145 -40.91 16.89 -4.01
N LYS A 146 -40.89 17.93 -4.86
CA LYS A 146 -39.92 18.00 -5.97
C LYS A 146 -38.50 18.20 -5.47
N ILE A 147 -38.33 18.99 -4.40
CA ILE A 147 -37.02 19.20 -3.76
C ILE A 147 -36.49 17.88 -3.17
N SER A 148 -37.34 17.10 -2.48
CA SER A 148 -36.88 15.83 -1.89
C SER A 148 -36.46 14.80 -2.94
N LYS A 149 -37.06 14.80 -4.13
CA LYS A 149 -36.65 13.95 -5.26
C LYS A 149 -35.26 14.28 -5.83
N LEU A 150 -34.69 15.44 -5.49
CA LEU A 150 -33.30 15.77 -5.84
C LEU A 150 -32.27 15.15 -4.89
N ILE A 151 -32.72 14.56 -3.78
CA ILE A 151 -31.87 13.82 -2.86
C ILE A 151 -31.85 12.36 -3.32
N ASP A 152 -30.71 11.93 -3.82
CA ASP A 152 -30.49 10.54 -4.20
C ASP A 152 -29.88 9.74 -3.03
N ALA A 153 -30.64 8.79 -2.50
CA ALA A 153 -30.19 7.90 -1.43
C ALA A 153 -29.06 6.95 -1.90
N GLU A 154 -28.97 6.64 -3.19
CA GLU A 154 -27.93 5.76 -3.72
C GLU A 154 -26.55 6.40 -3.68
N THR A 155 -26.48 7.73 -3.62
CA THR A 155 -25.20 8.46 -3.55
C THR A 155 -24.42 8.15 -2.27
N GLU A 156 -25.08 7.75 -1.17
CA GLU A 156 -24.38 7.33 0.06
C GLU A 156 -23.46 6.12 -0.16
N GLN A 157 -23.75 5.27 -1.17
CA GLN A 157 -22.96 4.08 -1.47
C GLN A 157 -21.52 4.39 -1.89
N VAL A 158 -21.25 5.61 -2.36
CA VAL A 158 -19.90 6.01 -2.80
C VAL A 158 -19.05 6.59 -1.68
N ARG A 159 -19.67 6.93 -0.52
CA ARG A 159 -19.01 7.54 0.64
C ARG A 159 -17.76 6.78 1.11
N PRO A 160 -17.76 5.43 1.24
CA PRO A 160 -16.58 4.70 1.69
C PRO A 160 -15.33 4.86 0.80
N TYR A 161 -15.53 5.28 -0.45
CA TYR A 161 -14.47 5.35 -1.46
C TYR A 161 -13.93 6.77 -1.68
N VAL A 162 -14.69 7.82 -1.31
CA VAL A 162 -14.28 9.22 -1.47
C VAL A 162 -13.69 9.85 -0.20
N GLY A 163 -13.89 9.20 0.95
CA GLY A 163 -13.44 9.70 2.25
C GLY A 163 -14.36 10.78 2.85
N GLU A 164 -14.26 10.95 4.16
CA GLU A 164 -15.19 11.78 4.94
C GLU A 164 -15.13 13.27 4.58
N TYR A 165 -13.94 13.80 4.29
CA TYR A 165 -13.81 15.20 3.91
C TYR A 165 -14.50 15.49 2.58
N THR A 166 -14.20 14.73 1.53
CA THR A 166 -14.82 14.89 0.20
C THR A 166 -16.33 14.73 0.28
N TRP A 167 -16.79 13.74 1.05
CA TRP A 167 -18.20 13.51 1.31
C TRP A 167 -18.86 14.70 2.00
N ALA A 168 -18.25 15.23 3.06
CA ALA A 168 -18.77 16.38 3.78
C ALA A 168 -18.93 17.61 2.88
N VAL A 169 -17.94 17.91 2.04
CA VAL A 169 -18.03 19.05 1.09
C VAL A 169 -19.17 18.83 0.08
N PHE A 170 -19.32 17.62 -0.46
CA PHE A 170 -20.42 17.29 -1.37
C PHE A 170 -21.79 17.41 -0.68
N TYR A 171 -21.91 16.85 0.53
CA TYR A 171 -23.15 16.92 1.30
C TYR A 171 -23.52 18.37 1.62
N SER A 172 -22.56 19.20 2.03
CA SER A 172 -22.76 20.63 2.25
C SER A 172 -23.22 21.34 0.98
N TYR A 173 -22.63 21.01 -0.18
CA TYR A 173 -23.10 21.54 -1.47
C TYR A 173 -24.57 21.21 -1.74
N GLN A 174 -24.96 19.94 -1.63
CA GLN A 174 -26.34 19.52 -1.84
C GLN A 174 -27.28 20.19 -0.82
N ALA A 175 -26.94 20.13 0.47
CA ALA A 175 -27.76 20.67 1.55
C ALA A 175 -27.99 22.18 1.40
N VAL A 176 -26.96 22.96 1.09
CA VAL A 176 -27.08 24.41 0.93
C VAL A 176 -27.90 24.76 -0.32
N MET A 177 -27.62 24.13 -1.46
CA MET A 177 -28.37 24.40 -2.69
C MET A 177 -29.86 24.08 -2.52
N LEU A 178 -30.20 22.92 -1.94
CA LEU A 178 -31.59 22.54 -1.69
C LEU A 178 -32.26 23.44 -0.64
N ARG A 179 -31.52 23.86 0.39
CA ARG A 179 -32.02 24.80 1.41
C ARG A 179 -32.37 26.15 0.81
N ILE A 180 -31.53 26.69 -0.08
CA ILE A 180 -31.81 27.94 -0.79
C ILE A 180 -33.10 27.80 -1.61
N VAL A 181 -33.23 26.73 -2.40
CA VAL A 181 -34.45 26.46 -3.19
C VAL A 181 -35.68 26.37 -2.29
N PHE A 182 -35.59 25.63 -1.19
CA PHE A 182 -36.67 25.50 -0.22
C PHE A 182 -37.10 26.87 0.35
N LEU A 183 -36.14 27.71 0.74
CA LEU A 183 -36.42 29.04 1.29
C LEU A 183 -37.05 29.97 0.25
N LEU A 184 -36.66 29.88 -1.02
CA LEU A 184 -37.29 30.65 -2.10
C LEU A 184 -38.72 30.20 -2.38
N VAL A 185 -39.01 28.89 -2.29
CA VAL A 185 -40.36 28.35 -2.40
C VAL A 185 -41.23 28.83 -1.23
N ALA A 186 -40.72 28.76 0.00
CA ALA A 186 -41.39 29.28 1.19
C ALA A 186 -41.55 30.82 1.14
N GLY A 187 -40.62 31.49 0.45
CA GLY A 187 -40.58 32.91 0.15
C GLY A 187 -41.85 33.48 -0.49
N ARG A 188 -42.62 32.64 -1.19
CA ARG A 188 -43.90 33.00 -1.80
C ARG A 188 -44.95 33.40 -0.77
N THR A 189 -44.96 32.70 0.37
CA THR A 189 -45.91 32.95 1.46
C THR A 189 -45.29 33.80 2.55
N ASP A 190 -43.98 33.66 2.79
CA ASP A 190 -43.24 34.38 3.82
C ASP A 190 -42.03 35.09 3.20
N THR A 191 -42.14 36.42 3.03
CA THR A 191 -41.13 37.25 2.35
C THR A 191 -39.80 37.30 3.08
N GLU A 192 -39.75 37.04 4.38
CA GLU A 192 -38.50 36.99 5.14
C GLU A 192 -37.63 35.81 4.69
N LYS A 193 -38.24 34.71 4.22
CA LYS A 193 -37.52 33.54 3.70
C LYS A 193 -36.78 33.82 2.40
N LEU A 194 -37.14 34.88 1.67
CA LEU A 194 -36.39 35.27 0.47
C LEU A 194 -34.97 35.73 0.82
N GLU A 195 -34.70 36.19 2.05
CA GLU A 195 -33.34 36.50 2.54
C GLU A 195 -32.58 35.25 2.98
N TRP A 196 -32.50 34.26 2.11
CA TRP A 196 -31.88 32.96 2.38
C TRP A 196 -30.43 33.07 2.91
N HIS A 197 -29.68 34.10 2.52
CA HIS A 197 -28.30 34.33 2.94
C HIS A 197 -28.18 34.86 4.40
N LYS A 198 -29.28 35.31 5.00
CA LYS A 198 -29.40 35.71 6.41
C LYS A 198 -29.99 34.61 7.30
N ASP A 199 -30.60 33.57 6.71
CA ASP A 199 -31.14 32.43 7.46
C ASP A 199 -30.05 31.74 8.27
N SER A 200 -30.26 31.59 9.58
CA SER A 200 -29.25 31.09 10.51
C SER A 200 -28.78 29.68 10.17
N ALA A 201 -29.70 28.79 9.83
CA ALA A 201 -29.38 27.42 9.45
C ALA A 201 -28.58 27.37 8.14
N THR A 202 -28.96 28.19 7.15
CA THR A 202 -28.21 28.32 5.90
C THR A 202 -26.79 28.83 6.14
N ARG A 203 -26.62 29.85 6.99
CA ARG A 203 -25.30 30.38 7.35
C ARG A 203 -24.44 29.35 8.07
N GLN A 204 -25.00 28.57 8.98
CA GLN A 204 -24.27 27.48 9.67
C GLN A 204 -23.76 26.43 8.67
N LEU A 205 -24.58 26.02 7.71
CA LEU A 205 -24.17 25.07 6.66
C LEU A 205 -23.02 25.63 5.79
N ILE A 206 -23.09 26.92 5.45
CA ILE A 206 -22.04 27.59 4.68
C ILE A 206 -20.74 27.69 5.50
N GLN A 207 -20.83 28.06 6.78
CA GLN A 207 -19.67 28.18 7.67
C GLN A 207 -18.99 26.83 7.94
N ALA A 208 -19.71 25.72 7.86
CA ALA A 208 -19.14 24.39 8.05
C ALA A 208 -18.16 23.98 6.94
N VAL A 209 -18.22 24.63 5.76
CA VAL A 209 -17.44 24.27 4.57
C VAL A 209 -16.56 25.40 4.04
N LEU A 210 -16.86 26.66 4.38
CA LEU A 210 -16.06 27.82 4.01
C LEU A 210 -15.07 28.22 5.11
N LEU A 211 -13.89 28.66 4.68
CA LEU A 211 -12.94 29.34 5.55
C LEU A 211 -13.48 30.71 5.97
N THR A 212 -12.99 31.26 7.09
CA THR A 212 -13.40 32.58 7.59
C THR A 212 -13.24 33.69 6.53
N THR A 213 -12.19 33.63 5.72
CA THR A 213 -11.95 34.59 4.63
C THR A 213 -12.97 34.44 3.50
N GLU A 214 -13.26 33.21 3.08
CA GLU A 214 -14.27 32.92 2.06
C GLU A 214 -15.67 33.31 2.55
N PHE A 215 -15.98 33.09 3.83
CA PHE A 215 -17.24 33.49 4.42
C PHE A 215 -17.42 35.02 4.42
N LYS A 216 -16.34 35.76 4.67
CA LYS A 216 -16.34 37.22 4.54
C LYS A 216 -16.55 37.66 3.09
N GLU A 217 -15.86 37.05 2.13
CA GLU A 217 -16.08 37.30 0.69
C GLU A 217 -17.54 37.05 0.29
N PHE A 218 -18.15 35.98 0.83
CA PHE A 218 -19.56 35.68 0.63
C PHE A 218 -20.47 36.80 1.15
N ASP A 219 -20.22 37.30 2.37
CA ASP A 219 -21.00 38.38 2.96
C ASP A 219 -20.88 39.68 2.15
N ASP A 220 -19.66 40.01 1.71
CA ASP A 220 -19.35 41.20 0.90
C ASP A 220 -19.92 41.13 -0.53
N THR A 221 -20.27 39.94 -1.02
CA THR A 221 -20.83 39.75 -2.37
C THR A 221 -22.26 40.29 -2.46
N ILE A 222 -22.50 41.34 -3.24
CA ILE A 222 -23.84 41.96 -3.36
C ILE A 222 -24.72 41.20 -4.36
N PHE A 223 -24.19 40.89 -5.55
CA PHE A 223 -24.87 40.17 -6.62
C PHE A 223 -24.25 38.80 -6.83
N GLY A 224 -25.00 37.85 -7.38
CA GLY A 224 -24.43 36.55 -7.72
C GLY A 224 -24.09 35.67 -6.53
N LYS A 225 -24.68 35.88 -5.34
CA LYS A 225 -24.36 35.11 -4.12
C LYS A 225 -24.57 33.60 -4.31
N VAL A 226 -25.60 33.17 -5.06
CA VAL A 226 -25.84 31.74 -5.33
C VAL A 226 -24.74 31.18 -6.23
N THR A 227 -24.48 31.83 -7.36
CA THR A 227 -23.43 31.43 -8.32
C THR A 227 -22.05 31.43 -7.67
N TRP A 228 -21.74 32.43 -6.84
CA TRP A 228 -20.48 32.49 -6.10
C TRP A 228 -20.32 31.26 -5.21
N LEU A 229 -21.35 30.95 -4.43
CA LEU A 229 -21.34 29.84 -3.49
C LEU A 229 -21.25 28.50 -4.22
N GLN A 230 -22.06 28.32 -5.26
CA GLN A 230 -22.03 27.14 -6.12
C GLN A 230 -20.62 26.90 -6.68
N ARG A 231 -19.99 27.91 -7.28
CA ARG A 231 -18.63 27.81 -7.84
C ARG A 231 -17.59 27.48 -6.78
N LYS A 232 -17.67 28.09 -5.59
CA LYS A 232 -16.73 27.81 -4.50
C LYS A 232 -16.84 26.37 -4.01
N LEU A 233 -18.05 25.87 -3.81
CA LEU A 233 -18.28 24.51 -3.36
C LEU A 233 -17.88 23.49 -4.44
N GLU A 234 -18.26 23.70 -5.70
CA GLU A 234 -17.83 22.87 -6.83
C GLU A 234 -16.29 22.82 -6.94
N SER A 235 -15.62 23.97 -6.76
CA SER A 235 -14.14 24.02 -6.76
C SER A 235 -13.54 23.23 -5.60
N LYS A 236 -14.13 23.24 -4.41
CA LYS A 236 -13.65 22.44 -3.26
C LYS A 236 -13.84 20.95 -3.51
N ILE A 237 -14.99 20.54 -4.07
CA ILE A 237 -15.25 19.15 -4.46
C ILE A 237 -14.20 18.69 -5.49
N LEU A 238 -13.96 19.48 -6.54
CA LEU A 238 -12.96 19.17 -7.56
C LEU A 238 -11.54 19.09 -6.99
N SER A 239 -11.20 19.98 -6.05
CA SER A 239 -9.90 19.94 -5.37
C SER A 239 -9.73 18.67 -4.55
N ALA A 240 -10.76 18.26 -3.79
CA ALA A 240 -10.75 17.02 -3.02
C ALA A 240 -10.70 15.78 -3.93
N ALA A 241 -11.47 15.78 -5.02
CA ALA A 241 -11.44 14.73 -6.03
C ALA A 241 -10.05 14.56 -6.67
N ARG A 242 -9.35 15.66 -6.99
CA ARG A 242 -7.98 15.61 -7.52
C ARG A 242 -7.00 14.95 -6.56
N GLN A 243 -7.15 15.15 -5.25
CA GLN A 243 -6.30 14.48 -4.27
C GLN A 243 -6.49 12.97 -4.32
N ILE A 244 -7.75 12.50 -4.36
CA ILE A 244 -8.07 11.06 -4.50
C ILE A 244 -7.49 10.49 -5.79
N VAL A 245 -7.73 11.16 -6.92
CA VAL A 245 -7.29 10.73 -8.26
C VAL A 245 -5.77 10.73 -8.38
N SER A 246 -5.08 11.66 -7.71
CA SER A 246 -3.62 11.75 -7.76
C SER A 246 -2.90 10.54 -7.19
N GLY A 247 -3.59 9.74 -6.34
CA GLY A 247 -3.00 8.57 -5.71
C GLY A 247 -1.81 8.87 -4.78
N THR A 248 -1.58 10.14 -4.44
CA THR A 248 -0.38 10.58 -3.69
C THR A 248 -0.29 9.95 -2.31
N GLU A 249 -1.42 9.82 -1.61
CA GLU A 249 -1.49 9.09 -0.33
C GLU A 249 -1.11 7.62 -0.48
N PHE A 250 -1.53 6.97 -1.56
CA PHE A 250 -1.23 5.57 -1.82
C PHE A 250 0.22 5.30 -2.18
N GLY A 251 0.85 6.21 -2.94
CA GLY A 251 2.26 6.07 -3.31
C GLY A 251 3.17 6.05 -2.08
N ALA A 252 2.86 6.90 -1.08
CA ALA A 252 3.60 6.96 0.17
C ALA A 252 3.35 5.71 1.04
N GLU A 253 2.09 5.34 1.26
CA GLU A 253 1.74 4.17 2.08
C GLU A 253 2.24 2.85 1.46
N ALA A 254 2.12 2.68 0.14
CA ALA A 254 2.61 1.49 -0.57
C ALA A 254 4.13 1.37 -0.48
N LEU A 255 4.85 2.50 -0.59
CA LEU A 255 6.30 2.52 -0.46
C LEU A 255 6.74 2.18 0.98
N GLU A 256 6.07 2.74 1.98
CA GLU A 256 6.33 2.45 3.39
C GLU A 256 6.06 0.98 3.73
N GLN A 257 4.94 0.41 3.25
CA GLN A 257 4.65 -1.00 3.44
C GLN A 257 5.65 -1.91 2.72
N ALA A 258 6.08 -1.55 1.51
CA ALA A 258 7.13 -2.29 0.81
C ALA A 258 8.46 -2.27 1.60
N GLN A 259 8.84 -1.14 2.19
CA GLN A 259 10.02 -1.03 3.06
C GLN A 259 9.86 -1.89 4.31
N LEU A 260 8.69 -1.89 4.95
CA LEU A 260 8.43 -2.72 6.13
C LEU A 260 8.53 -4.21 5.82
N ILE A 261 8.01 -4.65 4.67
CA ILE A 261 8.14 -6.03 4.19
C ILE A 261 9.60 -6.40 3.99
N GLN A 262 10.40 -5.54 3.33
CA GLN A 262 11.83 -5.77 3.12
C GLN A 262 12.59 -5.89 4.43
N GLN A 263 12.32 -5.00 5.40
CA GLN A 263 12.96 -5.03 6.71
C GLN A 263 12.64 -6.32 7.46
N ARG A 264 11.37 -6.74 7.48
CA ARG A 264 10.95 -7.98 8.13
C ARG A 264 11.54 -9.22 7.45
N ALA A 265 11.60 -9.23 6.12
CA ALA A 265 12.24 -10.30 5.36
C ALA A 265 13.74 -10.41 5.70
N ALA A 266 14.44 -9.29 5.83
CA ALA A 266 15.85 -9.27 6.24
C ALA A 266 16.05 -9.80 7.67
N GLN A 267 15.19 -9.41 8.62
CA GLN A 267 15.25 -9.87 10.01
C GLN A 267 15.06 -11.39 10.14
N ILE A 268 14.13 -11.98 9.37
CA ILE A 268 13.92 -13.43 9.36
C ILE A 268 15.18 -14.15 8.86
N THR A 269 15.83 -13.64 7.81
CA THR A 269 17.08 -14.21 7.30
C THR A 269 18.21 -14.13 8.34
N THR A 270 18.32 -13.02 9.07
CA THR A 270 19.33 -12.85 10.13
C THR A 270 19.05 -13.76 11.35
N GLN A 271 17.79 -13.92 11.77
CA GLN A 271 17.44 -14.82 12.89
C GLN A 271 17.70 -16.29 12.55
N ARG A 272 17.43 -16.70 11.31
CA ARG A 272 17.63 -18.09 10.87
C ARG A 272 19.11 -18.46 10.72
N THR A 273 19.96 -17.49 10.41
CA THR A 273 21.43 -17.66 10.35
C THR A 273 22.10 -17.59 11.74
N ALA A 274 21.49 -16.90 12.70
CA ALA A 274 21.97 -16.81 14.09
C ALA A 274 21.58 -18.00 14.99
N GLN A 275 20.82 -18.98 14.49
CA GLN A 275 20.40 -20.15 15.25
C GLN A 275 21.13 -21.41 14.74
N PRO A 276 22.39 -21.66 15.13
CA PRO A 276 23.08 -22.89 14.77
C PRO A 276 22.57 -24.06 15.61
N ALA A 277 22.16 -25.13 14.92
CA ALA A 277 22.11 -26.54 15.34
C ALA A 277 22.19 -26.84 16.86
N ALA A 278 21.18 -26.47 17.64
CA ALA A 278 21.04 -26.94 19.03
C ALA A 278 20.31 -28.31 19.14
N GLY A 279 20.16 -29.04 18.03
CA GLY A 279 19.25 -30.20 17.94
C GLY A 279 19.86 -31.49 17.41
N ALA A 280 21.19 -31.65 17.38
CA ALA A 280 21.84 -32.91 17.03
C ALA A 280 22.59 -33.47 18.25
N GLY A 281 21.88 -34.13 19.15
CA GLY A 281 22.48 -34.71 20.34
C GLY A 281 21.48 -35.16 21.39
N ARG A 282 20.65 -36.15 21.07
CA ARG A 282 20.14 -37.16 22.02
C ARG A 282 19.95 -38.48 21.28
#